data_AF-A0AAW4L3L0-F1
#
_entry.id   AF-A0AAW4L3L0-F1
#
_cell.length_a   1.000
_cell.length_b   1.000
_cell.length_c   1.000
_cell.angle_alpha   90.00
_cell.angle_beta   90.00
_cell.angle_gamma   90.00
#
_symmetry.space_group_name_H-M   'P 1'
#
loop_
_entity.id
_entity.type
_entity.pdbx_description
1 polymer ?
#
loop_
_entity_poly.entity_id
_entity_poly.type
_entity_poly.pdbx_seq_one_letter_code
_entity_poly.pdbx_strand_id
1 'polypeptide(L)' 'MSFEFSSLPCSILLLAGGRGQRMGGQDKGLLNWQGQPLIAHLHHLARPLTDDLIISCNRNHE' A
#
# COMPACT_ATOMS: atom_id res chain seq x y z
N MET A 1 -4.92 -3.73 -24.78
CA MET A 1 -3.79 -4.63 -24.45
C MET A 1 -3.88 -4.91 -22.96
N SER A 2 -4.56 -6.00 -22.62
CA SER A 2 -4.65 -6.50 -21.25
C SER A 2 -3.30 -7.14 -20.94
N PHE A 3 -2.49 -6.52 -20.09
CA PHE A 3 -1.35 -7.22 -19.52
C PHE A 3 -1.93 -8.26 -18.56
N GLU A 4 -2.06 -9.51 -19.03
CA GLU A 4 -2.19 -10.69 -18.18
C GLU A 4 -0.87 -10.82 -17.42
N PHE A 5 -0.70 -10.01 -16.36
CA PHE A 5 0.25 -10.35 -15.32
C PHE A 5 -0.29 -11.63 -14.67
N SER A 6 0.23 -12.78 -15.10
CA SER A 6 0.05 -14.01 -14.33
C SER A 6 0.53 -13.70 -12.91
N SER A 7 -0.37 -13.78 -11.94
CA SER A 7 -0.04 -13.50 -10.54
C SER A 7 1.21 -14.29 -10.15
N LEU A 8 2.18 -13.60 -9.56
CA LEU A 8 3.39 -14.25 -9.09
C LEU A 8 3.01 -15.14 -7.89
N PRO A 9 3.57 -16.34 -7.76
CA PRO A 9 3.35 -17.21 -6.59
C PRO A 9 4.16 -16.69 -5.39
N CYS A 10 3.98 -15.42 -5.02
CA CYS A 10 4.62 -14.78 -3.89
C CYS A 10 3.66 -13.80 -3.21
N SER A 11 3.75 -13.71 -1.88
CA SER A 11 2.99 -12.73 -1.12
C SER A 11 3.68 -11.36 -1.18
N ILE A 12 2.90 -10.28 -1.24
CA ILE A 12 3.40 -8.91 -1.10
C ILE A 12 2.90 -8.33 0.23
N LEU A 13 3.82 -7.78 1.03
CA LEU A 13 3.52 -7.09 2.27
C LEU A 13 3.83 -5.59 2.16
N LEU A 14 2.80 -4.76 2.23
CA LEU A 14 2.94 -3.31 2.36
C LEU A 14 3.01 -2.93 3.85
N LEU A 15 4.16 -2.44 4.30
CA LEU A 15 4.36 -1.96 5.67
C LEU A 15 3.97 -0.49 5.80
N ALA A 16 2.80 -0.23 6.37
CA ALA A 16 2.18 1.09 6.51
C ALA A 16 1.95 1.47 7.99
N GLY A 17 2.97 1.28 8.84
CA GLY A 17 2.87 1.51 10.29
C GLY A 17 4.01 2.32 10.91
N GLY A 18 4.78 3.07 10.13
CA GLY A 18 5.90 3.85 10.69
C GLY A 18 5.42 5.02 11.56
N ARG A 19 6.21 5.42 12.59
CA ARG A 19 5.86 6.50 13.54
C ARG A 19 5.55 7.87 12.93
N GLY A 20 5.87 8.11 11.66
CA GLY A 20 5.51 9.37 10.99
C GLY A 20 6.22 10.61 11.53
N GLN A 21 7.31 10.47 12.30
CA GLN A 21 7.94 11.59 13.01
C GLN A 21 8.35 12.76 12.10
N ARG A 22 8.84 12.45 10.89
CA ARG A 22 9.20 13.47 9.90
C ARG A 22 7.98 14.09 9.19
N MET A 23 6.80 13.52 9.37
CA MET A 23 5.51 13.97 8.83
C MET A 23 4.59 14.48 9.94
N GLY A 24 5.14 15.09 11.00
CA GLY A 24 4.34 15.63 12.10
C GLY A 24 3.60 14.58 12.94
N GLY A 25 4.05 13.33 12.91
CA GLY A 25 3.40 12.21 13.61
C GLY A 25 2.23 11.59 12.85
N GLN A 26 1.89 12.10 11.67
CA GLN A 26 0.83 11.56 10.81
C GLN A 26 1.23 10.23 10.18
N ASP A 27 0.25 9.38 9.91
CA ASP A 27 0.47 8.18 9.12
C ASP A 27 0.81 8.56 7.68
N LYS A 28 2.03 8.24 7.24
CA LYS A 28 2.50 8.55 5.89
C LYS A 28 1.63 7.88 4.82
N GLY A 29 1.08 6.70 5.10
CA GLY A 29 0.22 5.97 4.17
C GLY A 29 -1.08 6.72 3.86
N LEU A 30 -1.58 7.51 4.80
CA LEU A 30 -2.84 8.27 4.68
C LEU A 30 -2.66 9.68 4.11
N LEU A 31 -1.42 10.14 3.95
CA LEU A 31 -1.18 11.46 3.37
C LEU A 31 -1.71 11.50 1.94
N ASN A 32 -2.50 12.52 1.64
CA ASN A 32 -3.02 12.75 0.31
C ASN A 32 -1.88 13.12 -0.64
N TRP A 33 -1.73 12.34 -1.71
CA TRP A 33 -0.77 12.58 -2.76
C TRP A 33 -1.43 12.32 -4.10
N GLN A 34 -1.38 13.29 -5.01
CA GLN A 34 -2.07 13.22 -6.31
C GLN A 34 -3.57 12.91 -6.19
N GLY A 35 -4.22 13.41 -5.13
CA GLY A 35 -5.67 13.25 -4.92
C GLY A 35 -6.10 11.89 -4.37
N GLN A 36 -5.17 11.01 -3.97
CA GLN A 36 -5.45 9.75 -3.28
C GLN A 36 -4.49 9.54 -2.10
N PRO A 37 -4.85 8.72 -1.09
CA PRO A 37 -3.91 8.33 -0.04
C PRO A 37 -2.65 7.66 -0.63
N LEU A 38 -1.48 7.97 -0.09
CA LEU A 38 -0.21 7.41 -0.58
C LEU A 38 -0.21 5.87 -0.68
N ILE A 39 -0.85 5.20 0.27
CA ILE A 39 -0.98 3.73 0.27
C ILE A 39 -1.83 3.19 -0.89
N ALA A 40 -2.81 3.96 -1.37
CA ALA A 40 -3.69 3.55 -2.48
C ALA A 40 -2.91 3.39 -3.80
N HIS A 41 -1.91 4.24 -4.01
CA HIS A 41 -1.00 4.13 -5.17
C HIS A 41 -0.21 2.82 -5.13
N LEU A 42 0.34 2.47 -3.97
CA LEU A 42 1.08 1.21 -3.80
C LEU A 42 0.17 -0.01 -3.95
N HIS A 43 -1.04 0.06 -3.39
CA HIS A 43 -2.05 -0.98 -3.56
C HIS A 43 -2.38 -1.19 -5.05
N HIS A 44 -2.63 -0.12 -5.81
CA HIS A 44 -2.94 -0.22 -7.24
C HIS A 44 -1.80 -0.85 -8.05
N LEU A 45 -0.54 -0.54 -7.71
CA LEU A 45 0.63 -1.12 -8.36
C LEU A 45 0.87 -2.58 -7.96
N ALA A 46 0.64 -2.94 -6.69
CA ALA A 46 0.94 -4.26 -6.16
C ALA A 46 -0.17 -5.29 -6.44
N ARG A 47 -1.43 -4.87 -6.45
CA ARG A 47 -2.58 -5.76 -6.60
C ARG A 47 -2.56 -6.63 -7.86
N PRO A 48 -2.16 -6.17 -9.05
CA PRO A 48 -2.08 -7.04 -10.22
C PRO A 48 -0.88 -8.02 -10.20
N LEU A 49 0.07 -7.88 -9.26
CA LEU A 49 1.28 -8.69 -9.22
C LEU A 49 1.15 -9.95 -8.38
N THR A 50 0.18 -10.00 -7.47
CA THR A 50 -0.06 -11.13 -6.57
C THR A 50 -1.53 -11.23 -6.20
N ASP A 51 -1.99 -12.45 -6.00
CA ASP A 51 -3.30 -12.69 -5.41
C ASP A 51 -3.29 -12.51 -3.88
N ASP A 52 -2.11 -12.58 -3.25
CA ASP A 52 -1.89 -12.50 -1.80
C ASP A 52 -1.18 -11.18 -1.41
N LEU A 53 -1.97 -10.12 -1.32
CA LEU A 53 -1.52 -8.78 -0.93
C LEU A 53 -1.97 -8.47 0.50
N ILE A 54 -1.01 -8.20 1.38
CA ILE A 54 -1.22 -7.88 2.80
C ILE A 54 -0.80 -6.44 3.06
N ILE A 55 -1.60 -5.69 3.82
CA ILE A 55 -1.24 -4.36 4.33
C ILE A 55 -1.13 -4.49 5.85
N SER A 56 0.08 -4.25 6.37
CA SER A 56 0.34 -4.19 7.81
C SER A 56 0.41 -2.74 8.25
N CYS A 57 -0.61 -2.32 8.97
CA CYS A 57 -0.75 -1.01 9.60
C CYS A 57 -1.01 -1.22 11.10
N ASN A 58 -0.62 -0.24 11.91
CA ASN A 58 -0.66 -0.35 13.38
C ASN A 58 -1.58 0.69 14.05
N ARG A 59 -2.16 1.61 13.27
CA ARG A 59 -3.02 2.69 13.77
C ARG A 59 -4.28 2.94 12.95
N ASN A 60 -4.45 2.27 11.81
CA ASN A 60 -5.59 2.46 10.91
C ASN A 60 -6.02 1.09 10.37
N HIS A 61 -6.97 0.44 11.06
CA HIS A 61 -7.52 -0.88 10.69
C HIS A 61 -8.86 -0.78 9.95
N GLU A 62 -9.39 0.43 9.78
CA GLU A 62 -10.66 0.75 9.10
C GLU A 62 -10.41 1.34 7.70
#